data_AF-A0A0E3WXE1-F1
#
_entry.id   AF-A0A0E3WXE1-F1
#
_cell.length_a   1.000
_cell.length_b   1.000
_cell.length_c   1.000
_cell.angle_alpha   90.00
_cell.angle_beta   90.00
_cell.angle_gamma   90.00
#
_symmetry.space_group_name_H-M   'P 1'
#
loop_
_entity.id
_entity.type
_entity.pdbx_description
1 polymer ?
#
loop_
_entity_poly.entity_id
_entity_poly.type
_entity_poly.pdbx_seq_one_letter_code
_entity_poly.pdbx_strand_id
1 'polypeptide(L)'
;MPYPIVHVLFFVFCISAVAVFAAIRSFFRGELSLKGSTNLLFLMSVGSICALFPDIMVIHSLLVNGTMEHCWIGPIPTHSLLFSLLAVLFGVVAGYIKYRKSDRAVYLGLLAEAAFASHLLLDDISEGGCEYLYPLYKEKISLFSMMDIGFRETGVFDYVIASFVSVFFICSIIMIALFALSKYGFELNYKTEK
;
A
#
# COMPACT_ATOMS: atom_id res chain seq x y z
N MET A 1 -4.50 10.60 16.97
CA MET A 1 -5.06 11.88 16.47
C MET A 1 -6.01 11.57 15.32
N PRO A 2 -7.03 12.38 14.99
CA PRO A 2 -7.77 12.18 13.75
C PRO A 2 -6.79 12.29 12.58
N TYR A 3 -6.79 11.32 11.65
CA TYR A 3 -5.95 11.38 10.45
C TYR A 3 -6.17 12.73 9.74
N PRO A 4 -5.10 13.48 9.41
CA PRO A 4 -5.24 14.71 8.65
C PRO A 4 -6.01 14.42 7.35
N ILE A 5 -6.87 15.34 6.90
CA ILE A 5 -7.62 15.16 5.65
C ILE A 5 -6.67 14.93 4.46
N VAL A 6 -5.46 15.50 4.52
CA VAL A 6 -4.35 15.25 3.60
C VAL A 6 -3.98 13.77 3.49
N HIS A 7 -4.06 13.01 4.59
CA HIS A 7 -3.72 11.59 4.64
C HIS A 7 -4.71 10.76 3.86
N VAL A 8 -5.98 10.99 4.12
CA VAL A 8 -7.08 10.36 3.39
C VAL A 8 -7.00 10.72 1.90
N LEU A 9 -6.68 11.98 1.57
CA LEU A 9 -6.56 12.43 0.18
C LEU A 9 -5.35 11.85 -0.57
N PHE A 10 -4.18 11.72 0.07
CA PHE A 10 -2.99 11.11 -0.55
C PHE A 10 -3.17 9.60 -0.74
N PHE A 11 -3.77 8.90 0.23
CA PHE A 11 -4.15 7.50 0.09
C PHE A 11 -5.15 7.29 -1.05
N VAL A 12 -6.16 8.17 -1.13
CA VAL A 12 -7.09 8.22 -2.26
C VAL A 12 -6.35 8.55 -3.56
N PHE A 13 -5.33 9.39 -3.55
CA PHE A 13 -4.61 9.73 -4.77
C PHE A 13 -3.70 8.58 -5.26
N CYS A 14 -2.89 7.95 -4.39
CA CYS A 14 -1.95 6.91 -4.81
C CYS A 14 -2.64 5.58 -5.17
N ILE A 15 -3.64 5.15 -4.39
CA ILE A 15 -4.36 3.89 -4.63
C ILE A 15 -5.66 4.12 -5.36
N SER A 16 -6.42 5.16 -4.98
CA SER A 16 -7.65 5.45 -5.72
C SER A 16 -7.39 6.12 -7.06
N ALA A 17 -6.26 6.75 -7.41
CA ALA A 17 -6.08 7.12 -8.82
C ALA A 17 -6.04 5.88 -9.73
N VAL A 18 -5.45 4.79 -9.28
CA VAL A 18 -5.45 3.53 -10.04
C VAL A 18 -6.83 2.89 -10.03
N ALA A 19 -7.52 2.86 -8.88
CA ALA A 19 -8.88 2.32 -8.77
C ALA A 19 -9.94 3.17 -9.49
N VAL A 20 -9.81 4.50 -9.45
CA VAL A 20 -10.63 5.50 -10.14
C VAL A 20 -10.34 5.43 -11.63
N PHE A 21 -9.08 5.35 -12.07
CA PHE A 21 -8.75 5.14 -13.48
C PHE A 21 -9.35 3.81 -14.00
N ALA A 22 -9.22 2.73 -13.23
CA ALA A 22 -9.83 1.44 -13.53
C ALA A 22 -11.37 1.51 -13.59
N ALA A 23 -12.01 2.18 -12.64
CA ALA A 23 -13.46 2.35 -12.57
C ALA A 23 -13.99 3.24 -13.71
N ILE A 24 -13.35 4.38 -13.95
CA ILE A 24 -13.65 5.31 -15.04
C ILE A 24 -13.51 4.61 -16.39
N ARG A 25 -12.46 3.83 -16.60
CA ARG A 25 -12.27 3.09 -17.86
C ARG A 25 -13.31 1.99 -18.06
N SER A 26 -13.66 1.27 -17.00
CA SER A 26 -14.73 0.28 -17.03
C SER A 26 -16.09 0.93 -17.37
N PHE A 27 -16.32 2.14 -16.84
CA PHE A 27 -17.48 2.99 -17.17
C PHE A 27 -17.49 3.41 -18.64
N PHE A 28 -16.39 3.97 -19.14
CA PHE A 28 -16.30 4.41 -20.53
C PHE A 28 -16.35 3.27 -21.57
N ARG A 29 -15.96 2.04 -21.21
CA ARG A 29 -16.04 0.88 -22.11
C ARG A 29 -17.42 0.22 -22.15
N GLY A 30 -18.36 0.61 -21.28
CA GLY A 30 -19.65 -0.07 -21.15
C GLY A 30 -19.53 -1.52 -20.65
N GLU A 31 -18.38 -1.90 -20.10
CA GLU A 31 -18.05 -3.26 -19.63
C GLU A 31 -18.45 -3.47 -18.16
N LEU A 32 -19.21 -2.53 -17.57
CA LEU A 32 -19.76 -2.58 -16.21
C LEU A 32 -20.87 -3.62 -16.06
N SER A 33 -20.47 -4.88 -16.20
CA SER A 33 -21.23 -6.04 -15.76
C SER A 33 -21.36 -6.01 -14.24
N LEU A 34 -22.52 -6.42 -13.71
CA LEU A 34 -22.77 -6.66 -12.28
C LEU A 34 -21.67 -7.55 -11.64
N LYS A 35 -21.13 -8.49 -12.43
CA LYS A 35 -20.02 -9.37 -12.05
C LYS A 35 -18.66 -8.65 -12.02
N GLY A 36 -18.45 -7.65 -12.88
CA GLY A 36 -17.27 -6.77 -12.86
C GLY A 36 -17.29 -5.82 -11.65
N SER A 37 -18.46 -5.26 -11.33
CA SER A 37 -18.66 -4.37 -10.18
C SER A 37 -18.42 -5.09 -8.84
N THR A 38 -18.98 -6.29 -8.65
CA THR A 38 -18.71 -7.12 -7.46
C THR A 38 -17.24 -7.55 -7.36
N ASN A 39 -16.55 -7.71 -8.50
CA ASN A 39 -15.13 -8.01 -8.48
C ASN A 39 -14.29 -6.81 -8.01
N LEU A 40 -14.56 -5.63 -8.57
CA LEU A 40 -13.93 -4.38 -8.18
C LEU A 40 -14.18 -4.06 -6.70
N LEU A 41 -15.43 -4.17 -6.24
CA LEU A 41 -15.79 -3.88 -4.86
C LEU A 41 -15.02 -4.75 -3.88
N PHE A 42 -14.89 -6.04 -4.16
CA PHE A 42 -14.07 -6.93 -3.35
C PHE A 42 -12.58 -6.56 -3.35
N LEU A 43 -12.01 -6.21 -4.51
CA LEU A 43 -10.61 -5.78 -4.59
C LEU A 43 -10.38 -4.50 -3.76
N MET A 44 -11.31 -3.54 -3.85
CA MET A 44 -11.28 -2.34 -3.01
C MET A 44 -11.41 -2.69 -1.54
N SER A 45 -12.34 -3.58 -1.15
CA SER A 45 -12.50 -3.99 0.25
C SER A 45 -11.24 -4.61 0.82
N VAL A 46 -10.59 -5.53 0.09
CA VAL A 46 -9.33 -6.15 0.53
C VAL A 46 -8.23 -5.10 0.63
N GLY A 47 -8.08 -4.23 -0.38
CA GLY A 47 -7.12 -3.13 -0.35
C GLY A 47 -7.34 -2.20 0.85
N SER A 48 -8.57 -1.78 1.11
CA SER A 48 -8.91 -0.92 2.25
C SER A 48 -8.63 -1.58 3.60
N ILE A 49 -8.97 -2.86 3.76
CA ILE A 49 -8.66 -3.60 4.99
C ILE A 49 -7.14 -3.68 5.21
N CYS A 50 -6.40 -4.05 4.18
CA CYS A 50 -4.94 -4.20 4.25
C CYS A 50 -4.21 -2.86 4.45
N ALA A 51 -4.75 -1.77 3.93
CA ALA A 51 -4.21 -0.44 4.20
C ALA A 51 -4.41 -0.03 5.65
N LEU A 52 -5.55 -0.37 6.26
CA LEU A 52 -5.85 -0.05 7.65
C LEU A 52 -5.23 -1.05 8.66
N PHE A 53 -4.60 -2.12 8.19
CA PHE A 53 -3.98 -3.13 9.07
C PHE A 53 -2.95 -2.59 10.06
N PRO A 54 -2.05 -1.66 9.69
CA PRO A 54 -1.12 -1.04 10.63
C PRO A 54 -1.83 -0.40 11.83
N ASP A 55 -3.01 0.18 11.58
CA ASP A 55 -3.77 0.99 12.53
C ASP A 55 -4.83 0.22 13.31
N ILE A 56 -5.39 -0.86 12.76
CA ILE A 56 -6.42 -1.66 13.45
C ILE A 56 -5.92 -2.14 14.81
N MET A 57 -4.61 -2.28 14.98
CA MET A 57 -3.98 -2.64 16.25
C MET A 57 -4.16 -1.59 17.35
N VAL A 58 -4.56 -0.35 17.03
CA VAL A 58 -5.02 0.64 18.03
C VAL A 58 -6.20 0.11 18.83
N ILE A 59 -7.15 -0.57 18.18
CA ILE A 59 -8.32 -1.15 18.87
C ILE A 59 -7.84 -2.21 19.86
N HIS A 60 -6.91 -3.06 19.43
CA HIS A 60 -6.31 -4.07 20.30
C HIS A 60 -5.54 -3.43 21.46
N SER A 61 -4.70 -2.43 21.20
CA SER A 61 -3.91 -1.71 22.22
C SER A 61 -4.81 -1.01 23.24
N LEU A 62 -5.91 -0.41 22.79
CA LEU A 62 -6.91 0.21 23.67
C LEU A 62 -7.58 -0.83 24.58
N LEU A 63 -7.92 -2.00 24.04
CA LEU A 63 -8.58 -3.07 24.81
C LEU A 63 -7.64 -3.78 25.78
N VAL A 64 -6.38 -3.99 25.41
CA VAL A 64 -5.43 -4.81 26.19
C VAL A 64 -4.55 -3.96 27.10
N ASN A 65 -4.04 -2.84 26.60
CA ASN A 65 -3.07 -1.98 27.30
C ASN A 65 -3.71 -0.71 27.86
N GLY A 66 -4.95 -0.39 27.49
CA GLY A 66 -5.63 0.85 27.90
C GLY A 66 -5.01 2.12 27.28
N THR A 67 -4.12 1.97 26.31
CA THR A 67 -3.44 3.09 25.63
C THR A 67 -3.94 3.24 24.20
N MET A 68 -3.88 4.45 23.67
CA MET A 68 -4.06 4.72 22.24
C MET A 68 -2.71 4.82 21.52
N GLU A 69 -1.67 4.19 22.07
CA GLU A 69 -0.40 4.04 21.35
C GLU A 69 -0.66 3.08 20.18
N HIS A 70 -0.68 3.70 19.01
CA HIS A 70 -0.59 3.09 17.69
C HIS A 70 0.85 2.61 17.51
N CYS A 71 1.08 1.73 16.55
CA CYS A 71 2.41 1.31 16.08
C CYS A 71 3.02 0.07 16.70
N TRP A 72 2.43 -0.60 17.70
CA TRP A 72 3.07 -1.79 18.30
C TRP A 72 2.09 -2.93 18.60
N ILE A 73 2.51 -4.16 18.28
CA ILE A 73 1.91 -5.40 18.81
C ILE A 73 2.98 -6.11 19.66
N GLY A 74 2.87 -5.97 20.98
CA GLY A 74 3.98 -6.33 21.87
C GLY A 74 5.26 -5.58 21.46
N PRO A 75 6.39 -6.27 21.19
CA PRO A 75 7.65 -5.64 20.81
C PRO A 75 7.82 -5.45 19.29
N ILE A 76 6.80 -5.72 18.48
CA ILE A 76 6.89 -5.66 17.00
C ILE A 76 6.15 -4.41 16.51
N PRO A 77 6.82 -3.54 15.73
CA PRO A 77 6.17 -2.38 15.16
C PRO A 77 5.20 -2.78 14.04
N THR A 78 3.97 -2.28 14.11
CA THR A 78 2.94 -2.54 13.09
C THR A 78 3.20 -1.80 11.79
N HIS A 79 4.02 -0.74 11.83
CA HIS A 79 4.45 0.06 10.67
C HIS A 79 5.79 -0.43 10.11
N SER A 80 5.86 -1.72 9.79
CA SER A 80 7.07 -2.37 9.28
C SER A 80 6.78 -3.31 8.10
N LEU A 81 7.77 -3.53 7.24
CA LEU A 81 7.66 -4.50 6.14
C LEU A 81 7.59 -5.95 6.64
N LEU A 82 8.02 -6.21 7.89
CA LEU A 82 7.78 -7.50 8.51
C LEU A 82 6.28 -7.71 8.77
N PHE A 83 5.59 -6.68 9.27
CA PHE A 83 4.16 -6.76 9.58
C PHE A 83 3.30 -6.81 8.29
N SER A 84 3.79 -6.23 7.18
CA SER A 84 3.11 -6.29 5.88
C SER A 84 2.92 -7.72 5.34
N LEU A 85 3.75 -8.69 5.77
CA LEU A 85 3.57 -10.11 5.47
C LEU A 85 2.21 -10.65 5.91
N LEU A 86 1.61 -10.10 6.97
CA LEU A 86 0.25 -10.47 7.39
C LEU A 86 -0.80 -9.95 6.41
N ALA A 87 -0.60 -8.76 5.84
CA ALA A 87 -1.45 -8.22 4.79
C ALA A 87 -1.36 -9.08 3.52
N VAL A 88 -0.14 -9.48 3.12
CA VAL A 88 0.07 -10.43 2.01
C VAL A 88 -0.67 -11.73 2.26
N LEU A 89 -0.48 -12.34 3.43
CA LEU A 89 -1.11 -13.61 3.77
C LEU A 89 -2.64 -13.49 3.74
N PHE A 90 -3.20 -12.42 4.32
CA PHE A 90 -4.62 -12.13 4.27
C PHE A 90 -5.12 -12.00 2.81
N GLY A 91 -4.42 -11.23 1.98
CA GLY A 91 -4.74 -11.07 0.56
C GLY A 91 -4.71 -12.40 -0.20
N VAL A 92 -3.69 -13.24 0.02
CA VAL A 92 -3.59 -14.57 -0.58
C VAL A 92 -4.77 -15.46 -0.15
N VAL A 93 -5.06 -15.53 1.15
CA VAL A 93 -6.16 -16.34 1.68
C VAL A 93 -7.51 -15.87 1.13
N ALA A 94 -7.80 -14.57 1.18
CA ALA A 94 -9.02 -13.98 0.64
C ALA A 94 -9.16 -14.25 -0.87
N GLY A 95 -8.05 -14.14 -1.61
CA GLY A 95 -8.01 -14.39 -3.05
C GLY A 95 -8.25 -15.86 -3.37
N TYR A 96 -7.67 -16.77 -2.58
CA TYR A 96 -7.88 -18.19 -2.73
C TYR A 96 -9.33 -18.58 -2.42
N ILE A 97 -9.92 -18.05 -1.35
CA ILE A 97 -11.33 -18.29 -0.99
C ILE A 97 -12.26 -17.87 -2.14
N LYS A 98 -12.03 -16.68 -2.72
CA LYS A 98 -12.89 -16.14 -3.78
C LYS A 98 -12.68 -16.79 -5.14
N TYR A 99 -11.43 -16.92 -5.60
CA TYR A 99 -11.13 -17.32 -6.97
C TYR A 99 -10.83 -18.80 -7.11
N ARG A 100 -10.48 -19.50 -6.01
CA ARG A 100 -10.06 -20.91 -5.99
C ARG A 100 -8.90 -21.22 -6.93
N LYS A 101 -8.06 -20.23 -7.20
CA LYS A 101 -6.87 -20.34 -8.04
C LYS A 101 -5.68 -19.68 -7.37
N SER A 102 -4.57 -20.42 -7.26
CA SER A 102 -3.36 -19.96 -6.58
C SER A 102 -2.70 -18.79 -7.30
N ASP A 103 -2.73 -18.75 -8.63
CA ASP A 103 -2.20 -17.64 -9.43
C ASP A 103 -2.85 -16.32 -9.03
N ARG A 104 -4.19 -16.26 -9.06
CA ARG A 104 -4.99 -15.09 -8.69
C ARG A 104 -4.94 -14.81 -7.20
N ALA A 105 -4.67 -15.79 -6.35
CA ALA A 105 -4.51 -15.55 -4.92
C ALA A 105 -3.22 -14.75 -4.64
N VAL A 106 -2.11 -15.15 -5.26
CA VAL A 106 -0.81 -14.46 -5.10
C VAL A 106 -0.90 -12.99 -5.55
N TYR A 107 -1.55 -12.71 -6.67
CA TYR A 107 -1.74 -11.32 -7.12
C TYR A 107 -2.59 -10.49 -6.14
N LEU A 108 -3.51 -11.10 -5.40
CA LEU A 108 -4.26 -10.37 -4.38
C LEU A 108 -3.40 -10.08 -3.15
N GLY A 109 -2.49 -11.00 -2.80
CA GLY A 109 -1.46 -10.76 -1.81
C GLY A 109 -0.54 -9.59 -2.18
N LEU A 110 -0.13 -9.50 -3.46
CA LEU A 110 0.65 -8.38 -3.95
C LEU A 110 -0.14 -7.05 -3.92
N LEU A 111 -1.43 -7.09 -4.25
CA LEU A 111 -2.29 -5.90 -4.11
C LEU A 111 -2.42 -5.48 -2.64
N ALA A 112 -2.55 -6.44 -1.73
CA ALA A 112 -2.59 -6.20 -0.30
C ALA A 112 -1.28 -5.59 0.24
N GLU A 113 -0.14 -6.07 -0.25
CA GLU A 113 1.17 -5.48 0.07
C GLU A 113 1.25 -4.04 -0.40
N ALA A 114 0.88 -3.77 -1.65
CA ALA A 114 0.91 -2.42 -2.17
C ALA A 114 -0.04 -1.49 -1.39
N ALA A 115 -1.18 -2.01 -0.92
CA ALA A 115 -2.10 -1.27 -0.07
C ALA A 115 -1.51 -0.91 1.29
N PHE A 116 -0.91 -1.90 1.95
CA PHE A 116 -0.22 -1.72 3.22
C PHE A 116 0.98 -0.77 3.10
N ALA A 117 1.84 -0.98 2.10
CA ALA A 117 3.02 -0.16 1.88
C ALA A 117 2.67 1.30 1.51
N SER A 118 1.56 1.53 0.82
CA SER A 118 1.06 2.89 0.58
C SER A 118 0.57 3.58 1.85
N HIS A 119 0.04 2.82 2.81
CA HIS A 119 -0.25 3.35 4.15
C HIS A 119 1.04 3.72 4.88
N LEU A 120 2.08 2.89 4.82
CA LEU A 120 3.38 3.26 5.40
C LEU A 120 3.97 4.53 4.78
N LEU A 121 3.91 4.67 3.44
CA LEU A 121 4.35 5.90 2.76
C LEU A 121 3.60 7.13 3.26
N LEU A 122 2.31 6.96 3.57
CA LEU A 122 1.49 8.03 4.07
C LEU A 122 1.88 8.45 5.49
N ASP A 123 2.13 7.47 6.36
CA ASP A 123 2.58 7.74 7.72
C ASP A 123 4.00 8.30 7.75
N ASP A 124 4.86 7.87 6.83
CA ASP A 124 6.19 8.46 6.62
C ASP A 124 6.09 9.97 6.36
N ILE A 125 5.14 10.40 5.52
CA ILE A 125 4.89 11.81 5.24
C ILE A 125 4.38 12.57 6.48
N SER A 126 3.47 12.01 7.30
CA SER A 126 2.96 12.73 8.50
C SER A 126 3.95 12.75 9.64
N GLU A 127 4.50 11.59 9.95
CA GLU A 127 5.11 11.31 11.25
C GLU A 127 6.64 11.37 11.18
N GLY A 128 7.18 11.61 9.98
CA GLY A 128 8.63 11.67 9.76
C GLY A 128 9.28 10.29 9.78
N GLY A 129 8.58 9.26 9.30
CA GLY A 129 9.13 7.94 9.04
C GLY A 129 8.50 6.78 9.80
N CYS A 130 8.83 5.56 9.37
CA CYS A 130 8.35 4.30 9.92
C CYS A 130 9.51 3.33 10.21
N GLU A 131 9.31 2.32 11.07
CA GLU A 131 10.28 1.25 11.31
C GLU A 131 10.31 0.20 10.18
N TYR A 132 10.45 0.65 8.92
CA TYR A 132 10.34 -0.17 7.70
C TYR A 132 11.16 -1.47 7.76
N LEU A 133 12.39 -1.39 8.27
CA LEU A 133 13.38 -2.47 8.23
C LEU A 133 13.47 -3.28 9.53
N TYR A 134 12.51 -3.14 10.44
CA TYR A 134 12.47 -3.97 11.63
C TYR A 134 12.45 -5.47 11.27
N PRO A 135 13.23 -6.34 11.95
CA PRO A 135 14.06 -6.09 13.13
C PRO A 135 15.53 -5.77 12.80
N LEU A 136 15.90 -5.73 11.52
CA LEU A 136 17.29 -5.50 11.07
C LEU A 136 17.75 -4.09 11.42
N TYR A 137 16.84 -3.12 11.38
CA TYR A 137 17.05 -1.74 11.81
C TYR A 137 15.81 -1.25 12.54
N LYS A 138 15.99 -0.72 13.76
CA LYS A 138 14.89 -0.41 14.68
C LYS A 138 14.50 1.07 14.70
N GLU A 139 15.33 1.94 14.12
CA GLU A 139 15.01 3.36 14.04
C GLU A 139 14.03 3.63 12.90
N LYS A 140 13.30 4.73 13.03
CA LYS A 140 12.41 5.21 11.96
C LYS A 140 13.25 5.66 10.76
N ILE A 141 12.83 5.25 9.58
CA ILE A 141 13.37 5.71 8.30
C ILE A 141 12.29 6.56 7.64
N SER A 142 12.66 7.77 7.21
CA SER A 142 11.78 8.61 6.39
C SER A 142 12.29 8.67 4.96
N LEU A 143 11.56 8.06 4.04
CA LEU A 143 11.85 8.08 2.61
C LEU A 143 11.69 9.49 2.03
N PHE A 144 10.74 10.27 2.55
CA PHE A 144 10.50 11.64 2.11
C PHE A 144 11.59 12.59 2.61
N SER A 145 12.06 12.42 3.85
CA SER A 145 13.22 13.17 4.34
C SER A 145 14.48 12.84 3.54
N MET A 146 14.66 11.58 3.14
CA MET A 146 15.74 11.16 2.24
C MET A 146 15.67 11.79 0.84
N MET A 147 14.49 12.21 0.38
CA MET A 147 14.32 12.92 -0.89
C MET A 147 14.59 14.42 -0.78
N ASP A 148 14.56 14.98 0.43
CA ASP A 148 14.77 16.41 0.70
C ASP A 148 16.22 16.76 1.09
N ILE A 149 17.15 15.80 0.99
CA ILE A 149 18.55 16.04 1.35
C ILE A 149 19.29 16.91 0.30
N GLY A 150 20.11 17.85 0.78
CA GLY A 150 20.89 18.73 -0.08
C GLY A 150 22.22 18.12 -0.53
N PHE A 151 22.51 18.14 -1.83
CA PHE A 151 23.78 17.68 -2.42
C PHE A 151 25.04 18.23 -1.71
N ARG A 152 25.01 19.51 -1.29
CA ARG A 152 26.14 20.17 -0.61
C ARG A 152 26.35 19.69 0.83
N GLU A 153 25.32 19.14 1.44
CA GLU A 153 25.30 18.77 2.86
C GLU A 153 25.68 17.30 3.06
N THR A 154 25.24 16.41 2.15
CA THR A 154 25.43 14.95 2.24
C THR A 154 26.47 14.40 1.28
N GLY A 155 26.89 15.18 0.26
CA GLY A 155 27.83 14.72 -0.75
C GLY A 155 27.18 13.89 -1.87
N VAL A 156 27.89 13.79 -3.00
CA VAL A 156 27.34 13.28 -4.28
C VAL A 156 26.78 11.86 -4.15
N PHE A 157 27.52 10.97 -3.49
CA PHE A 157 27.22 9.55 -3.46
C PHE A 157 25.96 9.26 -2.63
N ASP A 158 25.91 9.81 -1.42
CA ASP A 158 24.76 9.62 -0.50
C ASP A 158 23.51 10.31 -1.04
N TYR A 159 23.66 11.49 -1.65
CA TYR A 159 22.58 12.18 -2.36
C TYR A 159 21.93 11.31 -3.44
N VAL A 160 22.75 10.72 -4.33
CA VAL A 160 22.27 9.89 -5.44
C VAL A 160 21.64 8.61 -4.92
N ILE A 161 22.25 7.95 -3.93
CA ILE A 161 21.71 6.71 -3.36
C ILE A 161 20.37 6.95 -2.69
N ALA A 162 20.27 7.94 -1.80
CA ALA A 162 19.02 8.23 -1.09
C ALA A 162 17.89 8.60 -2.06
N SER A 163 18.19 9.46 -3.04
CA SER A 163 17.23 9.82 -4.08
C SER A 163 16.77 8.60 -4.89
N PHE A 164 17.72 7.76 -5.30
CA PHE A 164 17.41 6.55 -6.07
C PHE A 164 16.57 5.56 -5.26
N VAL A 165 16.97 5.28 -4.02
CA VAL A 165 16.28 4.31 -3.15
C VAL A 165 14.86 4.77 -2.84
N SER A 166 14.65 6.04 -2.47
CA SER A 166 13.32 6.57 -2.18
C SER A 166 12.39 6.53 -3.39
N VAL A 167 12.87 7.00 -4.55
CA VAL A 167 12.08 6.97 -5.79
C VAL A 167 11.80 5.53 -6.22
N PHE A 168 12.81 4.65 -6.19
CA PHE A 168 12.67 3.25 -6.54
C PHE A 168 11.64 2.54 -5.66
N PHE A 169 11.62 2.83 -4.36
CA PHE A 169 10.66 2.27 -3.43
C PHE A 169 9.21 2.69 -3.77
N ILE A 170 8.98 3.99 -3.98
CA ILE A 170 7.66 4.51 -4.37
C ILE A 170 7.21 3.92 -5.71
N CYS A 171 8.09 3.93 -6.71
CA CYS A 171 7.80 3.34 -8.02
C CYS A 171 7.50 1.84 -7.92
N SER A 172 8.20 1.10 -7.06
CA SER A 172 7.98 -0.33 -6.87
C SER A 172 6.58 -0.61 -6.32
N ILE A 173 6.11 0.17 -5.35
CA ILE A 173 4.75 0.04 -4.79
C ILE A 173 3.69 0.25 -5.89
N ILE A 174 3.84 1.32 -6.69
CA ILE A 174 2.94 1.62 -7.80
C ILE A 174 2.96 0.48 -8.83
N MET A 175 4.13 -0.01 -9.20
CA MET A 175 4.29 -1.09 -10.17
C MET A 175 3.70 -2.41 -9.68
N ILE A 176 3.86 -2.75 -8.40
CA ILE A 176 3.23 -3.92 -7.79
C ILE A 176 1.71 -3.81 -7.85
N ALA A 177 1.14 -2.65 -7.49
CA ALA A 177 -0.31 -2.42 -7.58
C ALA A 177 -0.83 -2.57 -9.01
N LEU A 178 -0.18 -1.93 -9.98
CA LEU A 178 -0.56 -2.01 -11.40
C LEU A 178 -0.45 -3.43 -11.94
N PHE A 179 0.64 -4.13 -11.62
CA PHE A 179 0.86 -5.50 -12.04
C PHE A 179 -0.19 -6.46 -11.44
N ALA A 180 -0.50 -6.32 -10.16
CA ALA A 180 -1.55 -7.10 -9.51
C ALA A 180 -2.93 -6.85 -10.16
N LEU A 181 -3.28 -5.59 -10.40
CA LEU A 181 -4.56 -5.20 -11.01
C LEU A 181 -4.69 -5.67 -12.46
N SER A 182 -3.57 -5.72 -13.20
CA SER A 182 -3.54 -6.28 -14.56
C SER A 182 -4.12 -7.69 -14.61
N LYS A 183 -3.87 -8.52 -13.59
CA LYS A 183 -4.34 -9.91 -13.52
C LYS A 183 -5.82 -10.06 -13.21
N TYR A 184 -6.49 -8.96 -12.87
CA TYR A 184 -7.93 -8.89 -12.69
C TYR A 184 -8.66 -8.20 -13.85
N GLY A 185 -7.98 -7.94 -14.96
CA GLY A 185 -8.57 -7.36 -16.17
C GLY A 185 -8.48 -5.84 -16.26
N PHE A 186 -7.68 -5.19 -15.41
CA PHE A 186 -7.44 -3.75 -15.46
C PHE A 186 -6.23 -3.35 -16.33
N GLU A 187 -5.78 -4.24 -17.22
CA GLU A 187 -4.63 -4.02 -18.11
C GLU A 187 -4.78 -2.77 -18.97
N LEU A 188 -3.72 -1.96 -19.09
CA LEU A 188 -3.59 -0.82 -20.03
C LEU A 188 -3.53 -1.26 -21.51
N ASN A 189 -4.49 -2.06 -21.98
CA ASN A 189 -4.63 -2.36 -23.39
C ASN A 189 -5.04 -1.10 -24.16
N TYR A 190 -4.05 -0.46 -24.80
CA TYR A 190 -4.26 0.38 -25.99
C TYR A 190 -4.80 -0.55 -27.07
N LYS A 191 -6.10 -0.45 -27.37
CA LYS A 191 -6.59 -1.01 -28.64
C LYS A 191 -5.95 -0.13 -29.71
N THR A 192 -5.02 -0.68 -30.49
CA THR A 192 -4.73 -0.13 -31.81
C THR A 192 -6.04 -0.22 -32.57
N GLU A 193 -6.70 0.93 -32.78
CA GLU A 193 -7.82 1.02 -33.70
C GLU A 193 -7.34 0.44 -35.04
N LYS A 194 -8.12 -0.50 -35.57
CA LYS A 194 -7.97 -1.05 -36.92
C LYS A 194 -8.83 -0.25 -37.87
#